data_AF-I9TFX4-F1
#
_entry.id   AF-I9TFX4-F1
#
_cell.length_a   1.000
_cell.length_b   1.000
_cell.length_c   1.000
_cell.angle_alpha   90.00
_cell.angle_beta   90.00
_cell.angle_gamma   90.00
#
_symmetry.space_group_name_H-M   'P 1'
#
loop_
_entity.id
_entity.type
_entity.pdbx_description
1 polymer ?
#
loop_
_entity_poly.entity_id
_entity_poly.type
_entity_poly.pdbx_seq_one_letter_code
_entity_poly.pdbx_strand_id
1 'polypeptide(L)'
;MTQTFYTKWQSSVLADAGNYVSKEYNNFQTALLSEISKYAKAVDAAVVAESKGHYLTSCFIERNGKFVYISHSSDARMDGGVKIELDSFLIRTARHVKDYTGGINQYCDMSQLQSMIDKLLS
;
A
#
# COMPACT_ATOMS: atom_id res chain seq x y z
N MET A 1 -13.36 -5.24 2.40
CA MET A 1 -13.02 -4.19 1.41
C MET A 1 -14.07 -3.08 1.48
N THR A 2 -13.70 -1.81 1.61
CA THR A 2 -14.69 -0.75 1.32
C THR A 2 -14.90 -0.70 -0.20
N GLN A 3 -16.06 -1.15 -0.67
CA GLN A 3 -16.42 -1.17 -2.10
C GLN A 3 -16.19 0.19 -2.78
N THR A 4 -16.30 1.28 -2.01
CA THR A 4 -16.11 2.66 -2.44
C THR A 4 -14.65 3.04 -2.73
N PHE A 5 -13.66 2.56 -1.96
CA PHE A 5 -12.25 2.88 -2.22
C PHE A 5 -11.78 2.23 -3.53
N TYR A 6 -12.02 0.93 -3.67
CA TYR A 6 -11.60 0.16 -4.84
C TYR A 6 -12.23 0.74 -6.12
N THR A 7 -13.55 0.94 -6.13
CA THR A 7 -14.26 1.47 -7.31
C THR A 7 -13.79 2.88 -7.70
N LYS A 8 -13.37 3.71 -6.73
CA LYS A 8 -12.89 5.07 -6.99
C LYS A 8 -11.52 5.08 -7.65
N TRP A 9 -10.60 4.22 -7.20
CA TRP A 9 -9.19 4.32 -7.54
C TRP A 9 -8.72 3.28 -8.55
N GLN A 10 -9.32 2.09 -8.58
CA GLN A 10 -8.92 1.05 -9.52
C GLN A 10 -9.09 1.54 -10.96
N SER A 11 -8.04 1.34 -11.78
CA SER A 11 -7.97 1.80 -13.17
C SER A 11 -8.12 3.31 -13.40
N SER A 12 -8.09 4.12 -12.33
CA SER A 12 -8.05 5.58 -12.48
C SER A 12 -6.69 6.02 -13.05
N VAL A 13 -6.71 7.08 -13.86
CA VAL A 13 -5.51 7.71 -14.40
C VAL A 13 -5.37 9.07 -13.72
N LEU A 14 -4.28 9.26 -12.98
CA LEU A 14 -4.00 10.50 -12.25
C LEU A 14 -2.94 11.30 -12.99
N ALA A 15 -2.94 12.63 -12.84
CA ALA A 15 -1.99 13.46 -13.56
C ALA A 15 -0.53 13.09 -13.23
N ASP A 16 0.31 12.98 -14.25
CA ASP A 16 1.77 12.94 -14.11
C ASP A 16 2.27 14.37 -13.87
N ALA A 17 3.14 14.56 -12.88
CA ALA A 17 3.74 15.85 -12.53
C ALA A 17 5.28 15.82 -12.68
N GLY A 18 5.79 14.93 -13.53
CA GLY A 18 7.20 14.77 -13.87
C GLY A 18 8.01 14.23 -12.70
N ASN A 19 8.78 15.12 -12.08
CA ASN A 19 9.66 14.81 -10.93
C ASN A 19 8.93 14.82 -9.59
N TYR A 20 7.68 15.28 -9.58
CA TYR A 20 6.82 15.31 -8.39
C TYR A 20 5.61 14.39 -8.60
N VAL A 21 4.83 14.22 -7.53
CA VAL A 21 3.50 13.61 -7.62
C VAL A 21 2.45 14.71 -7.73
N SER A 22 1.42 14.49 -8.54
CA SER A 22 0.29 15.41 -8.62
C SER A 22 -0.48 15.47 -7.31
N LYS A 23 -1.30 16.51 -7.14
CA LYS A 23 -2.20 16.62 -5.99
C LYS A 23 -3.17 15.43 -5.93
N GLU A 24 -3.67 14.95 -7.06
CA GLU A 24 -4.54 13.76 -7.07
C GLU A 24 -3.78 12.50 -6.61
N TYR A 25 -2.55 12.31 -7.09
CA TYR A 25 -1.75 11.17 -6.64
C TYR A 25 -1.43 11.25 -5.15
N ASN A 26 -1.08 12.42 -4.62
CA ASN A 26 -0.85 12.58 -3.18
C ASN A 26 -2.12 12.28 -2.35
N ASN A 27 -3.30 12.67 -2.86
CA ASN A 27 -4.59 12.31 -2.26
C ASN A 27 -4.82 10.80 -2.29
N PHE A 28 -4.49 10.13 -3.40
CA PHE A 28 -4.52 8.66 -3.49
C PHE A 28 -3.61 8.02 -2.44
N GLN A 29 -2.35 8.43 -2.33
CA GLN A 29 -1.40 7.87 -1.35
C GLN A 29 -1.94 8.01 0.09
N THR A 30 -2.53 9.17 0.40
CA THR A 30 -3.15 9.43 1.72
C THR A 30 -4.36 8.53 1.96
N ALA A 31 -5.23 8.40 0.96
CA ALA A 31 -6.41 7.54 1.05
C ALA A 31 -6.03 6.06 1.16
N LEU A 32 -4.99 5.61 0.45
CA LEU A 32 -4.48 4.24 0.50
C LEU A 32 -3.97 3.89 1.90
N LEU A 33 -3.14 4.74 2.50
CA LEU A 33 -2.64 4.53 3.87
C LEU A 33 -3.76 4.52 4.91
N SER A 34 -4.78 5.37 4.71
CA SER A 34 -5.99 5.35 5.55
C SER A 34 -6.73 4.02 5.44
N GLU A 35 -6.85 3.45 4.24
CA GLU A 35 -7.52 2.17 4.02
C GLU A 35 -6.71 0.99 4.58
N ILE A 36 -5.38 0.96 4.35
CA ILE A 36 -4.48 -0.03 4.96
C ILE A 36 -4.54 0.05 6.49
N SER A 37 -4.61 1.25 7.06
CA SER A 37 -4.75 1.43 8.51
C SER A 37 -6.04 0.83 9.06
N LYS A 38 -7.15 0.82 8.29
CA LYS A 38 -8.38 0.13 8.69
C LYS A 38 -8.19 -1.39 8.69
N TYR A 39 -7.51 -1.93 7.66
CA TYR A 39 -7.21 -3.35 7.58
C TYR A 39 -6.30 -3.81 8.73
N ALA A 40 -5.26 -3.03 9.05
CA ALA A 40 -4.39 -3.30 10.19
C ALA A 40 -5.18 -3.33 11.51
N LYS A 41 -6.01 -2.30 11.75
CA LYS A 41 -6.86 -2.23 12.95
C LYS A 41 -7.84 -3.40 13.07
N ALA A 42 -8.37 -3.88 11.95
CA ALA A 42 -9.31 -5.01 11.92
C ALA A 42 -8.66 -6.35 12.32
N VAL A 43 -7.33 -6.42 12.39
CA VAL A 43 -6.56 -7.60 12.79
C VAL A 43 -5.70 -7.33 14.03
N ASP A 44 -6.11 -6.35 14.84
CA ASP A 44 -5.42 -5.91 16.07
C ASP A 44 -3.95 -5.53 15.86
N ALA A 45 -3.66 -4.93 14.71
CA ALA A 45 -2.34 -4.42 14.32
C ALA A 45 -2.39 -2.90 14.10
N ALA A 46 -1.21 -2.27 14.03
CA ALA A 46 -1.09 -0.84 13.79
C ALA A 46 -0.09 -0.54 12.67
N VAL A 47 -0.39 0.46 11.85
CA VAL A 47 0.61 1.08 10.97
C VAL A 47 1.57 1.89 11.84
N VAL A 48 2.86 1.56 11.80
CA VAL A 48 3.90 2.13 12.68
C VAL A 48 4.93 2.98 11.93
N ALA A 49 4.98 2.87 10.61
CA ALA A 49 5.77 3.75 9.75
C ALA A 49 5.15 3.81 8.35
N GLU A 50 5.21 4.99 7.74
CA GLU A 50 4.62 5.27 6.43
C GLU A 50 5.65 5.97 5.55
N SER A 51 5.59 5.74 4.24
CA SER A 51 6.41 6.44 3.27
C SER A 51 5.63 6.70 1.98
N LYS A 52 5.69 7.95 1.52
CA LYS A 52 5.16 8.41 0.24
C LYS A 52 6.34 8.84 -0.63
N GLY A 53 6.68 8.00 -1.60
CA GLY A 53 7.69 8.29 -2.60
C GLY A 53 7.06 8.77 -3.91
N HIS A 54 7.91 8.92 -4.92
CA HIS A 54 7.49 9.19 -6.29
C HIS A 54 6.80 7.94 -6.86
N TYR A 55 5.48 8.03 -7.05
CA TYR A 55 4.61 6.92 -7.46
C TYR A 55 4.75 5.62 -6.65
N LEU A 56 5.18 5.76 -5.39
CA LEU A 56 5.37 4.68 -4.45
C LEU A 56 4.68 5.02 -3.12
N THR A 57 3.93 4.08 -2.57
CA THR A 57 3.39 4.17 -1.22
C THR A 57 3.78 2.92 -0.48
N SER A 58 4.35 3.06 0.71
CA SER A 58 4.68 1.90 1.54
C SER A 58 4.45 2.16 3.01
N CYS A 59 4.29 1.10 3.78
CA CYS A 59 4.14 1.18 5.22
C CYS A 59 4.64 -0.09 5.92
N PHE A 60 4.95 0.06 7.20
CA PHE A 60 5.16 -1.04 8.13
C PHE A 60 3.96 -1.17 9.06
N ILE A 61 3.51 -2.40 9.25
CA ILE A 61 2.47 -2.77 10.20
C ILE A 61 3.11 -3.63 11.29
N GLU A 62 2.72 -3.40 12.53
CA GLU A 62 3.21 -4.11 13.70
C GLU A 62 2.06 -4.75 14.50
N ARG A 63 2.33 -5.95 15.03
CA ARG A 63 1.51 -6.63 16.04
C ARG A 63 2.41 -7.51 16.90
N ASN A 64 2.41 -7.28 18.21
CA ASN A 64 3.13 -8.09 19.21
C ASN A 64 4.62 -8.32 18.89
N GLY A 65 5.32 -7.28 18.41
CA GLY A 65 6.73 -7.31 18.04
C GLY A 65 7.02 -7.94 16.67
N LYS A 66 6.01 -8.36 15.92
CA LYS A 66 6.14 -8.83 14.53
C LYS A 66 5.83 -7.70 13.57
N PHE A 67 6.54 -7.66 12.44
CA PHE A 67 6.36 -6.61 11.44
C PHE A 67 6.05 -7.18 10.06
N VAL A 68 5.22 -6.45 9.32
CA VAL A 68 4.92 -6.65 7.91
C VAL A 68 5.22 -5.37 7.15
N TYR A 69 5.88 -5.51 6.00
CA TYR A 69 6.09 -4.43 5.04
C TYR A 69 5.12 -4.59 3.89
N ILE A 70 4.47 -3.48 3.50
CA ILE A 70 3.60 -3.39 2.32
C ILE A 70 4.12 -2.28 1.42
N SER A 71 4.15 -2.51 0.11
CA SER A 71 4.34 -1.44 -0.86
C SER A 71 3.44 -1.58 -2.08
N HIS A 72 3.00 -0.42 -2.57
CA HIS A 72 2.27 -0.22 -3.80
C HIS A 72 3.05 0.74 -4.68
N SER A 73 3.36 0.33 -5.91
CA SER A 73 3.98 1.18 -6.93
C SER A 73 3.05 1.32 -8.13
N SER A 74 3.03 2.51 -8.70
CA SER A 74 2.39 2.79 -9.99
C SER A 74 3.48 3.04 -11.03
N ASP A 75 4.07 1.96 -11.54
CA ASP A 75 5.19 2.03 -12.48
C ASP A 75 4.73 2.31 -13.93
N ALA A 76 3.44 2.18 -14.20
CA ALA A 76 2.84 2.42 -15.52
C ALA A 76 2.52 3.91 -15.72
N ARG A 77 3.49 4.66 -16.22
CA ARG A 77 3.22 5.93 -16.90
C ARG A 77 2.65 5.62 -18.28
N MET A 78 1.44 6.06 -18.52
CA MET A 78 0.77 5.95 -19.83
C MET A 78 0.70 7.33 -20.47
N ASP A 79 0.46 7.36 -21.79
CA ASP A 79 0.08 8.61 -22.47
C ASP A 79 -1.23 9.10 -21.84
N GLY A 80 -1.15 10.11 -20.97
CA GLY A 80 -2.28 10.62 -20.19
C GLY A 80 -2.13 10.57 -18.66
N GLY A 81 -1.10 9.94 -18.10
CA GLY A 81 -0.80 10.03 -16.66
C GLY A 81 -0.34 8.73 -16.00
N VAL A 82 -0.63 8.60 -14.71
CA VAL A 82 -0.22 7.48 -13.87
C VAL A 82 -1.43 6.62 -13.55
N LYS A 83 -1.41 5.37 -14.01
CA LYS A 83 -2.51 4.44 -13.77
C LYS A 83 -2.41 3.81 -12.37
N ILE A 84 -3.53 3.76 -11.67
CA ILE A 84 -3.64 3.11 -10.37
C ILE A 84 -4.16 1.68 -10.56
N GLU A 85 -3.38 0.71 -10.07
CA GLU A 85 -3.69 -0.71 -10.07
C GLU A 85 -3.63 -1.25 -8.64
N LEU A 86 -4.74 -1.81 -8.15
CA LEU A 86 -4.89 -2.31 -6.79
C LEU A 86 -4.84 -3.85 -6.71
N ASP A 87 -4.38 -4.49 -7.78
CA ASP A 87 -4.34 -5.94 -7.93
C ASP A 87 -2.98 -6.54 -7.53
N SER A 88 -1.98 -5.70 -7.26
CA SER A 88 -0.63 -6.16 -6.92
C SER A 88 0.06 -5.27 -5.89
N PHE A 89 -0.16 -5.60 -4.61
CA PHE A 89 0.61 -5.09 -3.49
C PHE A 89 1.75 -6.05 -3.19
N LEU A 90 2.99 -5.55 -3.12
CA LEU A 90 4.06 -6.30 -2.49
C LEU A 90 3.79 -6.34 -0.98
N ILE A 91 3.82 -7.52 -0.40
CA ILE A 91 3.69 -7.75 1.04
C ILE A 91 4.69 -8.82 1.50
N ARG A 92 5.34 -8.60 2.64
CA ARG A 92 6.31 -9.54 3.23
C ARG A 92 6.52 -9.27 4.71
N THR A 93 7.09 -10.25 5.42
CA THR A 93 7.55 -10.04 6.80
C THR A 93 8.72 -9.06 6.85
N ALA A 94 8.90 -8.41 7.98
CA ALA A 94 10.00 -7.49 8.28
C ALA A 94 10.49 -7.72 9.72
N ARG A 95 11.75 -7.36 9.99
CA ARG A 95 12.31 -7.46 11.36
C ARG A 95 12.07 -6.21 12.21
N HIS A 96 11.92 -5.05 11.57
CA HIS A 96 11.69 -3.75 12.22
C HIS A 96 11.21 -2.70 11.19
N VAL A 97 10.85 -1.49 11.66
CA VAL A 97 10.26 -0.37 10.87
C VAL A 97 11.15 0.28 9.81
N LYS A 98 12.28 -0.35 9.47
CA LYS A 98 13.24 0.09 8.43
C LYS A 98 13.78 -1.10 7.62
N ASP A 99 13.22 -2.29 7.80
CA ASP A 99 13.64 -3.47 7.08
C ASP A 99 12.91 -3.54 5.73
N TYR A 100 13.43 -2.80 4.75
CA TYR A 100 12.93 -2.77 3.37
C TYR A 100 13.41 -3.97 2.54
N THR A 101 14.11 -4.94 3.15
CA THR A 101 14.53 -6.17 2.48
C THR A 101 13.64 -7.34 2.87
N GLY A 102 13.16 -7.35 4.12
CA GLY A 102 12.15 -8.25 4.63
C GLY A 102 12.40 -9.73 4.36
N GLY A 103 11.34 -10.52 4.47
CA GLY A 103 11.29 -11.91 4.02
C GLY A 103 10.98 -12.03 2.52
N ILE A 104 10.48 -13.21 2.13
CA ILE A 104 10.12 -13.51 0.74
C ILE A 104 9.01 -12.57 0.26
N ASN A 105 9.21 -11.97 -0.92
CA ASN A 105 8.22 -11.16 -1.60
C ASN A 105 6.97 -12.00 -1.92
N GLN A 106 5.81 -11.53 -1.46
CA GLN A 106 4.51 -12.04 -1.86
C GLN A 106 3.71 -10.90 -2.47
N TYR A 107 2.75 -11.24 -3.33
CA TYR A 107 1.88 -10.26 -3.97
C TYR A 107 0.43 -10.64 -3.72
N CYS A 108 -0.40 -9.64 -3.44
CA CYS A 108 -1.83 -9.84 -3.30
C CYS A 108 -2.60 -8.61 -3.79
N ASP A 109 -3.87 -8.81 -4.13
CA ASP A 109 -4.77 -7.70 -4.41
C ASP A 109 -5.28 -7.03 -3.13
N MET A 110 -5.98 -5.91 -3.28
CA MET A 110 -6.58 -5.15 -2.17
C MET A 110 -7.62 -5.96 -1.37
N SER A 111 -8.26 -6.96 -1.99
CA SER A 111 -9.29 -7.81 -1.35
C SER A 111 -8.67 -8.78 -0.35
N GLN A 112 -7.46 -9.26 -0.66
CA GLN A 112 -6.69 -10.20 0.14
C GLN A 112 -5.74 -9.52 1.14
N LEU A 113 -5.53 -8.22 1.01
CA LEU A 113 -4.50 -7.51 1.78
C LEU A 113 -4.68 -7.66 3.30
N GLN A 114 -5.92 -7.56 3.81
CA GLN A 114 -6.18 -7.73 5.25
C GLN A 114 -5.83 -9.14 5.75
N SER A 115 -6.25 -10.20 5.04
CA SER A 115 -5.96 -11.58 5.44
C SER A 115 -4.47 -11.91 5.33
N MET A 116 -3.78 -11.32 4.35
CA MET A 116 -2.34 -11.47 4.21
C MET A 116 -1.56 -10.77 5.33
N ILE A 117 -2.01 -9.59 5.79
CA ILE A 117 -1.45 -8.93 6.97
C ILE A 117 -1.58 -9.85 8.19
N ASP A 118 -2.78 -10.37 8.45
CA ASP A 118 -3.03 -11.25 9.61
C ASP A 118 -2.16 -12.52 9.56
N LYS A 119 -2.11 -13.17 8.40
CA LYS A 119 -1.30 -14.38 8.18
C LYS A 119 0.17 -14.16 8.47
N LEU A 120 0.75 -13.04 8.03
CA LEU A 120 2.18 -12.76 8.18
C LEU A 120 2.54 -12.22 9.57
N LEU A 121 1.56 -11.73 10.31
CA LEU A 121 1.69 -11.33 11.72
C LEU A 121 1.30 -12.44 12.70
N SER A 122 0.88 -13.61 12.21
CA SER A 122 0.53 -14.78 13.04
C SER A 122 1.77 -15.40 13.68
#